data_AF-A0A819R6S6-F1
#
_entry.id   AF-A0A819R6S6-F1
#
_cell.length_a   1.000
_cell.length_b   1.000
_cell.length_c   1.000
_cell.angle_alpha   90.00
_cell.angle_beta   90.00
_cell.angle_gamma   90.00
#
_symmetry.space_group_name_H-M   'P 1'
#
loop_
_entity.id
_entity.type
_entity.pdbx_description
1 polymer ?
#
loop_
_entity_poly.entity_id
_entity_poly.type
_entity_poly.pdbx_seq_one_letter_code
_entity_poly.pdbx_strand_id
1 'polypeptide(L)'
;MHTVFRIDEVRKLDKKSPLYQVDLKLTSDDDQQLRQLTDRVRQETSGSTGWYRMGKLLLKISQFDKAEELYTALLEQVSNDSDKADIYHQLGWLKDDQGQYKEATSFYKMSLEIKRKTLPEDHPSLAPIYGNIGQVYKNIGDYSKALEFYEKAHKIKEKALPSNHPDLAISYGNIGQVYNRMGDYSKALEFYEKAHQIFEKALPSNHPHLATSYNNIGGVYKNMGDYSKALEFYEKSHKIYEKALPPNHPSLATSYNNIGGVYKNMGDYSKALEFYEKSLKIREKALPPNHPSLATSYNNIGMAYSGKGDYSKALEFYEKAHKIYEEALPPNHPSLAISYGNIGEVYNNMGNYSKALSFLEKALTIQQKTLPPSHPHIKETIRRINNVKKV
;
A
#
# COMPACT_ATOMS: atom_id res chain seq x y z
N MET A 1 24.58 -31.80 6.27
CA MET A 1 24.97 -30.78 5.28
C MET A 1 23.88 -30.76 4.22
N HIS A 2 23.17 -29.64 4.07
CA HIS A 2 22.28 -29.45 2.92
C HIS A 2 23.10 -28.69 1.87
N THR A 3 23.27 -29.29 0.71
CA THR A 3 24.02 -28.66 -0.38
C THR A 3 23.20 -27.52 -0.96
N VAL A 4 23.67 -26.28 -0.79
CA VAL A 4 23.02 -25.09 -1.35
C VAL A 4 23.67 -24.76 -2.69
N PHE A 5 22.85 -24.44 -3.69
CA PHE A 5 23.30 -24.01 -5.01
C PHE A 5 22.77 -22.61 -5.31
N ARG A 6 23.60 -21.78 -5.94
CA ARG A 6 23.19 -20.49 -6.50
C ARG A 6 22.80 -20.70 -7.96
N ILE A 7 21.62 -20.20 -8.34
CA ILE A 7 21.23 -20.06 -9.74
C ILE A 7 22.07 -18.92 -10.32
N ASP A 8 22.92 -19.24 -11.29
CA ASP A 8 23.78 -18.25 -11.95
C ASP A 8 23.07 -17.76 -13.21
N GLU A 9 23.22 -18.48 -14.31
CA GLU A 9 22.60 -18.12 -15.58
C GLU A 9 21.36 -18.98 -15.86
N VAL A 10 20.28 -18.32 -16.26
CA VAL A 10 19.06 -18.97 -16.73
C VAL A 10 18.87 -18.63 -18.19
N ARG A 11 19.01 -19.63 -19.07
CA ARG A 11 18.84 -19.46 -20.52
C ARG A 11 17.64 -20.26 -20.99
N LYS A 12 16.75 -19.63 -21.73
CA LYS A 12 15.65 -20.32 -22.41
C LYS A 12 16.23 -21.10 -23.60
N LEU A 13 16.01 -22.42 -23.65
CA LEU A 13 16.65 -23.27 -24.65
C LEU A 13 16.16 -22.97 -26.08
N ASP A 14 14.87 -22.65 -26.22
CA ASP A 14 14.33 -22.09 -27.46
C ASP A 14 13.09 -21.21 -27.19
N LYS A 15 12.67 -20.40 -28.17
CA LYS A 15 11.54 -19.45 -27.99
C LYS A 15 10.18 -20.12 -27.77
N LYS A 16 9.98 -21.34 -28.26
CA LYS A 16 8.70 -22.10 -28.24
C LYS A 16 8.62 -23.15 -27.13
N SER A 17 9.74 -23.54 -26.53
CA SER A 17 9.83 -24.55 -25.48
C SER A 17 9.65 -23.95 -24.09
N PRO A 18 8.99 -24.68 -23.17
CA PRO A 18 8.91 -24.29 -21.76
C PRO A 18 10.21 -24.62 -20.98
N LEU A 19 11.22 -25.20 -21.63
CA LEU A 19 12.44 -25.68 -20.97
C LEU A 19 13.50 -24.57 -20.85
N TYR A 20 14.08 -24.48 -19.67
CA TYR A 20 15.18 -23.57 -19.34
C TYR A 20 16.41 -24.38 -18.93
N GLN A 21 17.57 -23.98 -19.43
CA GLN A 21 18.84 -24.40 -18.87
C GLN A 21 19.16 -23.46 -17.71
N VAL A 22 19.54 -24.05 -16.57
CA VAL A 22 19.90 -23.33 -15.35
C VAL A 22 21.28 -23.80 -14.93
N ASP A 23 22.24 -22.89 -14.93
CA ASP A 23 23.58 -23.18 -14.44
C ASP A 23 23.59 -23.00 -12.92
N LEU A 24 23.94 -24.07 -12.21
CA LEU A 24 23.98 -24.11 -10.75
C LEU A 24 25.42 -24.08 -10.27
N LYS A 25 25.75 -23.10 -9.43
CA LYS A 25 27.04 -23.02 -8.76
C LYS A 25 26.92 -23.57 -7.34
N LEU A 26 27.73 -24.57 -7.02
CA LEU A 26 27.86 -25.07 -5.65
C LEU A 26 28.36 -23.94 -4.75
N THR A 27 27.59 -23.57 -3.74
CA THR A 27 27.99 -22.58 -2.73
C THR A 27 28.63 -23.29 -1.54
N SER A 28 29.83 -22.86 -1.13
CA SER A 28 30.45 -23.33 0.11
C SER A 28 29.67 -22.83 1.32
N ASP A 29 29.73 -23.57 2.44
CA ASP A 29 29.11 -23.16 3.72
C ASP A 29 29.59 -21.78 4.23
N ASP A 30 30.72 -21.28 3.70
CA ASP A 30 31.32 -19.97 4.02
C ASP A 30 30.90 -18.80 3.10
N ASP A 31 29.92 -18.97 2.21
CA ASP A 31 29.44 -17.87 1.36
C ASP A 31 28.82 -16.74 2.22
N GLN A 32 29.50 -15.58 2.25
CA GLN A 32 29.12 -14.44 3.08
C GLN A 32 27.74 -13.87 2.73
N GLN A 33 27.35 -13.89 1.45
CA GLN A 33 26.05 -13.37 1.02
C GLN A 33 24.94 -14.33 1.42
N LEU A 34 25.16 -15.64 1.25
CA LEU A 34 24.22 -16.67 1.69
C LEU A 34 24.06 -16.66 3.21
N ARG A 35 25.15 -16.46 3.95
CA ARG A 35 25.12 -16.31 5.42
C ARG A 35 24.32 -15.09 5.83
N GLN A 36 24.57 -13.93 5.21
CA GLN A 36 23.79 -12.71 5.48
C GLN A 36 22.30 -12.88 5.16
N LEU A 37 21.97 -13.55 4.05
CA LEU A 37 20.58 -13.84 3.68
C LEU A 37 19.94 -14.80 4.68
N THR A 38 20.64 -15.85 5.07
CA THR A 38 20.16 -16.85 6.04
C THR A 38 19.95 -16.22 7.42
N ASP A 39 20.88 -15.40 7.87
CA ASP A 39 20.78 -14.69 9.14
C ASP A 39 19.63 -13.67 9.10
N ARG A 40 19.45 -12.97 7.97
CA ARG A 40 18.30 -12.07 7.77
C ARG A 40 16.98 -12.84 7.81
N VAL A 41 16.86 -13.93 7.05
CA VAL A 41 15.65 -14.77 7.06
C VAL A 41 15.39 -15.30 8.47
N ARG A 42 16.41 -15.81 9.18
CA ARG A 42 16.27 -16.28 10.57
C ARG A 42 15.81 -15.19 11.53
N GLN A 43 16.34 -13.98 11.41
CA GLN A 43 15.92 -12.84 12.21
C GLN A 43 14.46 -12.48 11.93
N GLU A 44 14.11 -12.38 10.65
CA GLU A 44 12.78 -11.95 10.24
C GLU A 44 11.70 -13.03 10.45
N THR A 45 12.06 -14.31 10.43
CA THR A 45 11.16 -15.44 10.74
C THR A 45 11.35 -15.94 12.18
N SER A 46 11.92 -15.14 13.08
CA SER A 46 12.11 -15.54 14.47
C SER A 46 10.77 -15.82 15.19
N GLY A 47 10.81 -16.72 16.17
CA GLY A 47 9.65 -17.06 16.98
C GLY A 47 9.85 -18.28 17.88
N SER A 48 8.84 -18.54 18.73
CA SER A 48 8.86 -19.51 19.82
C SER A 48 9.03 -20.95 19.35
N THR A 49 8.40 -21.32 18.24
CA THR A 49 8.43 -22.69 17.69
C THR A 49 8.84 -22.73 16.22
N GLY A 50 9.39 -23.86 15.76
CA GLY A 50 9.77 -24.05 14.35
C GLY A 50 8.59 -23.84 13.39
N TRP A 51 7.39 -24.25 13.79
CA TRP A 51 6.16 -24.07 13.01
C TRP A 51 5.74 -22.61 12.89
N TYR A 52 5.87 -21.82 13.96
CA TYR A 52 5.61 -20.40 13.88
C TYR A 52 6.59 -19.69 12.93
N ARG A 53 7.87 -20.09 12.93
CA ARG A 53 8.86 -19.59 11.96
C ARG A 53 8.48 -19.96 10.52
N MET A 54 7.99 -21.18 10.32
CA MET A 54 7.49 -21.65 9.01
C MET A 54 6.29 -20.82 8.55
N GLY A 55 5.33 -20.53 9.43
CA GLY A 55 4.21 -19.64 9.14
C GLY A 55 4.67 -18.26 8.68
N LYS A 56 5.59 -17.62 9.43
CA LYS A 56 6.17 -16.33 9.03
C LYS A 56 6.90 -16.39 7.69
N LEU A 57 7.62 -17.49 7.43
CA LEU A 57 8.29 -17.70 6.15
C LEU A 57 7.27 -17.78 5.02
N LEU A 58 6.20 -18.56 5.17
CA LEU A 58 5.12 -18.68 4.19
C LEU A 58 4.49 -17.33 3.88
N LEU A 59 4.25 -16.48 4.88
CA LEU A 59 3.78 -15.09 4.67
C LEU A 59 4.78 -14.27 3.83
N LYS A 60 6.09 -14.38 4.11
CA LYS A 60 7.13 -13.65 3.37
C LYS A 60 7.24 -14.07 1.91
N ILE A 61 7.05 -15.34 1.62
CA ILE A 61 7.05 -15.86 0.24
C ILE A 61 5.64 -15.81 -0.39
N SER A 62 4.72 -15.04 0.20
CA SER A 62 3.35 -14.81 -0.29
C SER A 62 2.54 -16.08 -0.49
N GLN A 63 2.81 -17.13 0.29
CA GLN A 63 2.04 -18.37 0.34
C GLN A 63 0.95 -18.24 1.43
N PHE A 64 0.05 -17.27 1.23
CA PHE A 64 -0.96 -16.87 2.22
C PHE A 64 -1.90 -18.02 2.61
N ASP A 65 -2.38 -18.80 1.65
CA ASP A 65 -3.29 -19.94 1.91
C ASP A 65 -2.63 -21.01 2.78
N LYS A 66 -1.36 -21.34 2.50
CA LYS A 66 -0.60 -22.31 3.29
C LYS A 66 -0.28 -21.79 4.69
N ALA A 67 -0.02 -20.48 4.81
CA ALA A 67 0.17 -19.86 6.11
C ALA A 67 -1.12 -19.93 6.94
N GLU A 68 -2.28 -19.71 6.32
CA GLU A 68 -3.59 -19.84 6.95
C GLU A 68 -3.83 -21.25 7.48
N GLU A 69 -3.64 -22.25 6.61
CA GLU A 69 -3.81 -23.67 6.94
C GLU A 69 -2.90 -24.05 8.12
N LEU A 70 -1.63 -23.67 8.05
CA LEU A 70 -0.66 -23.94 9.10
C LEU A 70 -1.07 -23.29 10.43
N TYR A 71 -1.39 -21.99 10.45
CA TYR A 71 -1.77 -21.32 11.68
C TYR A 71 -3.07 -21.83 12.27
N THR A 72 -4.03 -22.22 11.43
CA THR A 72 -5.29 -22.84 11.87
C THR A 72 -5.02 -24.20 12.51
N ALA A 73 -4.20 -25.05 11.89
CA ALA A 73 -3.81 -26.34 12.46
C ALA A 73 -3.02 -26.18 13.77
N LEU A 74 -2.13 -25.19 13.85
CA LEU A 74 -1.39 -24.91 15.08
C LEU A 74 -2.31 -24.50 16.23
N LEU A 75 -3.36 -23.74 15.94
CA LEU A 75 -4.32 -23.27 16.95
C LEU A 75 -5.00 -24.44 17.68
N GLU A 76 -5.24 -25.55 16.99
CA GLU A 76 -5.82 -26.77 17.57
C GLU A 76 -4.82 -27.55 18.44
N GLN A 77 -3.53 -27.44 18.15
CA GLN A 77 -2.47 -28.20 18.82
C GLN A 77 -1.87 -27.49 20.02
N VAL A 78 -1.84 -26.16 20.03
CA VAL A 78 -1.24 -25.39 21.12
C VAL A 78 -2.12 -25.44 22.37
N SER A 79 -1.53 -25.83 23.50
CA SER A 79 -2.22 -25.87 24.80
C SER A 79 -2.08 -24.56 25.58
N ASN A 80 -1.00 -23.82 25.39
CA ASN A 80 -0.73 -22.59 26.15
C ASN A 80 -1.37 -21.35 25.51
N ASP A 81 -1.78 -20.43 26.37
CA ASP A 81 -2.50 -19.21 25.98
C ASP A 81 -1.59 -18.20 25.25
N SER A 82 -0.30 -18.14 25.58
CA SER A 82 0.63 -17.22 24.94
C SER A 82 0.79 -17.50 23.44
N ASP A 83 1.03 -18.75 23.08
CA ASP A 83 1.17 -19.17 21.68
C ASP A 83 -0.16 -19.02 20.93
N LYS A 84 -1.30 -19.32 21.56
CA LYS A 84 -2.63 -19.05 20.97
C LYS A 84 -2.79 -17.57 20.63
N ALA A 85 -2.41 -16.67 21.55
CA ALA A 85 -2.51 -15.25 21.32
C ALA A 85 -1.63 -14.79 20.14
N ASP A 86 -0.43 -15.34 20.00
CA ASP A 86 0.46 -15.01 18.89
C ASP A 86 -0.06 -15.56 17.55
N ILE A 87 -0.62 -16.78 17.54
CA ILE A 87 -1.27 -17.37 16.35
C ILE A 87 -2.47 -16.53 15.92
N TYR A 88 -3.36 -16.15 16.86
CA TYR A 88 -4.47 -15.24 16.55
C TYR A 88 -3.99 -13.89 16.01
N HIS A 89 -2.88 -13.36 16.50
CA HIS A 89 -2.31 -12.12 15.95
C HIS A 89 -1.86 -12.31 14.49
N GLN A 90 -1.24 -13.44 14.15
CA GLN A 90 -0.83 -13.74 12.77
C GLN A 90 -2.03 -13.97 11.85
N LEU A 91 -3.04 -14.73 12.29
CA LEU A 91 -4.29 -14.92 11.54
C LEU A 91 -5.01 -13.58 11.32
N GLY A 92 -5.04 -12.71 12.33
CA GLY A 92 -5.60 -11.37 12.18
C GLY A 92 -4.89 -10.54 11.11
N TRP A 93 -3.56 -10.61 11.04
CA TRP A 93 -2.78 -9.95 9.99
C TRP A 93 -3.07 -10.49 8.61
N LEU A 94 -3.12 -11.81 8.47
CA LEU A 94 -3.43 -12.46 7.21
C LEU A 94 -4.82 -12.04 6.68
N LYS A 95 -5.82 -12.01 7.57
CA LYS A 95 -7.17 -11.61 7.22
C LYS A 95 -7.28 -10.13 6.86
N ASP A 96 -6.51 -9.25 7.50
CA ASP A 96 -6.45 -7.83 7.13
C ASP A 96 -5.85 -7.67 5.72
N ASP A 97 -4.78 -8.39 5.41
CA ASP A 97 -4.14 -8.38 4.09
C ASP A 97 -5.08 -8.89 2.98
N GLN A 98 -5.87 -9.93 3.27
CA GLN A 98 -6.93 -10.44 2.40
C GLN A 98 -8.15 -9.50 2.29
N GLY A 99 -8.19 -8.39 3.03
CA GLY A 99 -9.34 -7.47 3.09
C GLY A 99 -10.54 -8.01 3.88
N GLN A 100 -10.38 -9.13 4.60
CA GLN A 100 -11.38 -9.76 5.45
C GLN A 100 -11.42 -9.09 6.83
N TYR A 101 -11.73 -7.79 6.85
CA TYR A 101 -11.59 -6.91 8.02
C TYR A 101 -12.39 -7.36 9.26
N LYS A 102 -13.54 -8.01 9.08
CA LYS A 102 -14.35 -8.52 10.21
C LYS A 102 -13.64 -9.67 10.93
N GLU A 103 -13.12 -10.63 10.17
CA GLU A 103 -12.36 -11.76 10.71
C GLU A 103 -11.05 -11.29 11.30
N ALA A 104 -10.34 -10.39 10.62
CA ALA A 104 -9.12 -9.75 11.12
C ALA A 104 -9.33 -9.13 12.51
N THR A 105 -10.39 -8.32 12.65
CA THR A 105 -10.75 -7.69 13.92
C THR A 105 -11.07 -8.73 15.01
N SER A 106 -11.75 -9.81 14.65
CA SER A 106 -12.08 -10.89 15.59
C SER A 106 -10.82 -11.55 16.14
N PHE A 107 -9.92 -11.98 15.25
CA PHE A 107 -8.66 -12.62 15.65
C PHE A 107 -7.77 -11.68 16.48
N TYR A 108 -7.65 -10.41 16.10
CA TYR A 108 -6.91 -9.45 16.92
C TYR A 108 -7.53 -9.24 18.31
N LYS A 109 -8.86 -9.24 18.43
CA LYS A 109 -9.53 -9.16 19.73
C LYS A 109 -9.32 -10.41 20.57
N MET A 110 -9.34 -11.61 19.98
CA MET A 110 -9.02 -12.86 20.68
C MET A 110 -7.57 -12.86 21.20
N SER A 111 -6.61 -12.43 20.37
CA SER A 111 -5.22 -12.23 20.78
C SER A 111 -5.11 -11.23 21.94
N LEU A 112 -5.78 -10.08 21.82
CA LEU A 112 -5.78 -9.04 22.85
C LEU A 112 -6.37 -9.54 24.17
N GLU A 113 -7.49 -10.26 24.13
CA GLU A 113 -8.17 -10.77 25.31
C GLU A 113 -7.26 -11.72 26.10
N ILE A 114 -6.60 -12.65 25.41
CA ILE A 114 -5.68 -13.60 26.04
C ILE A 114 -4.49 -12.86 26.68
N LYS A 115 -3.86 -11.93 25.94
CA LYS A 115 -2.72 -11.17 26.48
C LYS A 115 -3.11 -10.30 27.67
N ARG A 116 -4.32 -9.71 27.68
CA ARG A 116 -4.80 -8.89 28.80
C ARG A 116 -5.13 -9.69 30.07
N LYS A 117 -5.33 -11.01 29.98
CA LYS A 117 -5.52 -11.86 31.18
C LYS A 117 -4.25 -12.00 32.02
N THR A 118 -3.08 -11.89 31.39
CA THR A 118 -1.79 -12.18 32.01
C THR A 118 -0.84 -10.99 32.08
N LEU A 119 -1.06 -9.97 31.26
CA LEU A 119 -0.19 -8.80 31.15
C LEU A 119 -0.86 -7.53 31.70
N PRO A 120 -0.08 -6.61 32.32
CA PRO A 120 -0.55 -5.28 32.67
C PRO A 120 -1.10 -4.51 31.46
N GLU A 121 -2.01 -3.56 31.71
CA GLU A 121 -2.66 -2.80 30.63
C GLU A 121 -1.71 -1.96 29.78
N ASP A 122 -0.56 -1.57 30.33
CA ASP A 122 0.50 -0.83 29.65
C ASP A 122 1.67 -1.69 29.18
N HIS A 123 1.49 -3.02 29.13
CA HIS A 123 2.54 -3.91 28.66
C HIS A 123 2.87 -3.64 27.16
N PRO A 124 4.14 -3.46 26.78
CA PRO A 124 4.53 -3.08 25.42
C PRO A 124 4.01 -4.00 24.31
N SER A 125 3.84 -5.29 24.58
CA SER A 125 3.33 -6.26 23.61
C SER A 125 1.86 -6.06 23.20
N LEU A 126 1.10 -5.21 23.91
CA LEU A 126 -0.28 -4.88 23.56
C LEU A 126 -0.35 -3.80 22.47
N ALA A 127 0.68 -2.93 22.36
CA ALA A 127 0.69 -1.84 21.41
C ALA A 127 0.59 -2.28 19.94
N PRO A 128 1.28 -3.34 19.47
CA PRO A 128 1.12 -3.84 18.10
C PRO A 128 -0.30 -4.34 17.81
N ILE A 129 -0.95 -4.98 18.77
CA ILE A 129 -2.32 -5.51 18.59
C ILE A 129 -3.30 -4.34 18.47
N TYR A 130 -3.22 -3.36 19.37
CA TYR A 130 -4.04 -2.14 19.27
C TYR A 130 -3.79 -1.38 17.97
N GLY A 131 -2.53 -1.24 17.55
CA GLY A 131 -2.17 -0.58 16.29
C GLY A 131 -2.79 -1.29 15.09
N ASN A 132 -2.77 -2.62 15.05
CA ASN A 132 -3.37 -3.39 13.96
C ASN A 132 -4.90 -3.30 13.96
N ILE A 133 -5.55 -3.31 15.12
CA ILE A 133 -7.00 -3.07 15.21
C ILE A 133 -7.34 -1.66 14.69
N GLY A 134 -6.54 -0.65 15.06
CA GLY A 134 -6.68 0.72 14.55
C GLY A 134 -6.50 0.80 13.03
N GLN A 135 -5.58 0.02 12.47
CA GLN A 135 -5.35 -0.13 11.03
C GLN A 135 -6.56 -0.73 10.32
N VAL A 136 -7.16 -1.78 10.85
CA VAL A 136 -8.39 -2.36 10.32
C VAL A 136 -9.54 -1.36 10.34
N TYR A 137 -9.75 -0.66 11.47
CA TYR A 137 -10.81 0.36 11.57
C TYR A 137 -10.60 1.53 10.60
N LYS A 138 -9.34 1.94 10.38
CA LYS A 138 -8.99 2.94 9.37
C LYS A 138 -9.32 2.45 7.96
N ASN A 139 -9.01 1.19 7.64
CA ASN A 139 -9.27 0.59 6.32
C ASN A 139 -10.77 0.53 6.00
N ILE A 140 -11.63 0.26 6.99
CA ILE A 140 -13.08 0.26 6.81
C ILE A 140 -13.72 1.66 6.87
N GLY A 141 -12.94 2.70 7.19
CA GLY A 141 -13.42 4.09 7.28
C GLY A 141 -14.05 4.48 8.62
N ASP A 142 -13.99 3.63 9.64
CA ASP A 142 -14.41 3.97 11.01
C ASP A 142 -13.26 4.70 11.72
N TYR A 143 -13.06 5.96 11.33
CA TYR A 143 -11.94 6.78 11.80
C TYR A 143 -11.97 7.07 13.31
N SER A 144 -13.17 7.10 13.92
CA SER A 144 -13.32 7.30 15.36
C SER A 144 -12.71 6.14 16.15
N LYS A 145 -13.06 4.89 15.81
CA LYS A 145 -12.43 3.73 16.44
C LYS A 145 -10.96 3.59 16.08
N ALA A 146 -10.58 3.94 14.85
CA ALA A 146 -9.18 3.94 14.45
C ALA A 146 -8.34 4.84 15.39
N LEU A 147 -8.80 6.06 15.68
CA LEU A 147 -8.16 6.96 16.65
C LEU A 147 -8.10 6.33 18.04
N GLU A 148 -9.22 5.82 18.57
CA GLU A 148 -9.26 5.18 19.90
C GLU A 148 -8.17 4.11 20.06
N PHE A 149 -8.02 3.24 19.06
CA PHE A 149 -7.06 2.15 19.09
C PHE A 149 -5.61 2.61 18.85
N TYR A 150 -5.38 3.57 17.95
CA TYR A 150 -4.05 4.15 17.77
C TYR A 150 -3.58 4.96 18.99
N GLU A 151 -4.47 5.67 19.68
CA GLU A 151 -4.16 6.39 20.91
C GLU A 151 -3.79 5.44 22.05
N LYS A 152 -4.53 4.32 22.20
CA LYS A 152 -4.16 3.25 23.14
C LYS A 152 -2.75 2.70 22.84
N ALA A 153 -2.47 2.39 21.58
CA ALA A 153 -1.14 1.92 21.16
C ALA A 153 -0.05 2.97 21.40
N HIS A 154 -0.33 4.24 21.12
CA HIS A 154 0.59 5.37 21.35
C HIS A 154 0.92 5.53 22.82
N LYS A 155 -0.09 5.55 23.70
CA LYS A 155 0.10 5.71 25.15
C LYS A 155 0.98 4.62 25.77
N ILE A 156 0.84 3.39 25.30
CA ILE A 156 1.69 2.27 25.74
C ILE A 156 3.14 2.50 25.31
N LYS A 157 3.37 2.86 24.05
CA LYS A 157 4.72 3.15 23.54
C LYS A 157 5.35 4.35 24.23
N GLU A 158 4.58 5.40 24.49
CA GLU A 158 5.04 6.63 25.15
C GLU A 158 5.54 6.36 26.57
N LYS A 159 4.91 5.42 27.30
CA LYS A 159 5.40 4.96 28.60
C LYS A 159 6.64 4.06 28.49
N ALA A 160 6.71 3.23 27.46
CA ALA A 160 7.71 2.18 27.35
C ALA A 160 9.02 2.61 26.69
N LEU A 161 9.01 3.70 25.90
CA LEU A 161 10.11 4.10 25.03
C LEU A 161 10.63 5.50 25.37
N PRO A 162 11.93 5.78 25.11
CA PRO A 162 12.45 7.14 25.16
C PRO A 162 11.66 8.10 24.25
N SER A 163 11.56 9.37 24.64
CA SER A 163 10.75 10.38 23.92
C SER A 163 11.18 10.64 22.47
N ASN A 164 12.42 10.29 22.11
CA ASN A 164 12.95 10.37 20.75
C ASN A 164 12.96 9.03 20.01
N HIS A 165 12.30 7.98 20.53
CA HIS A 165 12.30 6.68 19.86
C HIS A 165 11.49 6.71 18.54
N PRO A 166 12.04 6.21 17.40
CA PRO A 166 11.35 6.23 16.10
C PRO A 166 9.95 5.62 16.09
N ASP A 167 9.67 4.62 16.93
CA ASP A 167 8.34 4.00 17.03
C ASP A 167 7.25 4.95 17.55
N LEU A 168 7.61 6.00 18.31
CA LEU A 168 6.69 7.07 18.69
C LEU A 168 6.31 7.94 17.49
N ALA A 169 7.28 8.25 16.63
CA ALA A 169 7.02 8.97 15.39
C ALA A 169 6.08 8.18 14.46
N ILE A 170 6.25 6.85 14.38
CA ILE A 170 5.33 5.99 13.62
C ILE A 170 3.91 6.08 14.20
N SER A 171 3.74 6.01 15.52
CA SER A 171 2.43 6.14 16.16
C SER A 171 1.78 7.50 15.92
N TYR A 172 2.52 8.60 16.06
CA TYR A 172 2.01 9.93 15.70
C TYR A 172 1.63 10.02 14.22
N GLY A 173 2.44 9.43 13.32
CA GLY A 173 2.12 9.35 11.90
C GLY A 173 0.80 8.63 11.62
N ASN A 174 0.52 7.53 12.32
CA ASN A 174 -0.75 6.80 12.18
C ASN A 174 -1.95 7.65 12.62
N ILE A 175 -1.83 8.36 13.74
CA ILE A 175 -2.88 9.28 14.24
C ILE A 175 -3.09 10.44 13.26
N GLY A 176 -2.00 11.08 12.81
CA GLY A 176 -2.04 12.15 11.82
C GLY A 176 -2.66 11.73 10.50
N GLN A 177 -2.46 10.47 10.09
CA GLN A 177 -3.11 9.91 8.91
C GLN A 177 -4.63 9.83 9.06
N VAL A 178 -5.13 9.43 10.23
CA VAL A 178 -6.56 9.36 10.48
C VAL A 178 -7.18 10.77 10.46
N TYR A 179 -6.57 11.76 11.11
CA TYR A 179 -7.04 13.14 11.04
C TYR A 179 -7.04 13.70 9.61
N ASN A 180 -6.00 13.41 8.82
CA ASN A 180 -5.96 13.81 7.41
C ASN A 180 -7.12 13.20 6.60
N ARG A 181 -7.49 11.94 6.88
CA ARG A 181 -8.63 11.27 6.23
C ARG A 181 -9.98 11.85 6.67
N MET A 182 -10.08 12.34 7.89
CA MET A 182 -11.26 13.04 8.41
C MET A 182 -11.37 14.48 7.90
N GLY A 183 -10.33 15.03 7.28
CA GLY A 183 -10.28 16.42 6.83
C GLY A 183 -9.87 17.42 7.92
N ASP A 184 -9.51 16.95 9.12
CA ASP A 184 -8.92 17.79 10.17
C ASP A 184 -7.42 17.98 9.88
N TYR A 185 -7.15 18.82 8.89
CA TYR A 185 -5.79 19.06 8.40
C TYR A 185 -4.88 19.74 9.44
N SER A 186 -5.46 20.53 10.36
CA SER A 186 -4.71 21.18 11.44
C SER A 186 -4.13 20.14 12.40
N LYS A 187 -4.96 19.23 12.91
CA LYS A 187 -4.46 18.14 13.76
C LYS A 187 -3.55 17.19 13.00
N ALA A 188 -3.85 16.91 11.72
CA ALA A 188 -2.97 16.07 10.90
C ALA A 188 -1.55 16.65 10.83
N LEU A 189 -1.41 17.96 10.58
CA LEU A 189 -0.11 18.64 10.58
C LEU A 189 0.56 18.58 11.95
N GLU A 190 -0.15 18.88 13.04
CA GLU A 190 0.39 18.80 14.40
C GLU A 190 1.04 17.43 14.68
N PHE A 191 0.32 16.34 14.37
CA PHE A 191 0.81 14.98 14.59
C PHE A 191 1.96 14.60 13.64
N TYR A 192 1.90 14.99 12.36
CA TYR A 192 2.99 14.71 11.43
C TYR A 192 4.26 15.52 11.73
N GLU A 193 4.13 16.75 12.22
CA GLU A 193 5.26 17.58 12.66
C GLU A 193 5.92 16.99 13.90
N LYS A 194 5.14 16.54 14.89
CA LYS A 194 5.67 15.78 16.05
C LYS A 194 6.44 14.53 15.60
N ALA A 195 5.90 13.76 14.67
CA ALA A 195 6.59 12.61 14.09
C ALA A 195 7.89 13.01 13.38
N HIS A 196 7.87 14.09 12.59
CA HIS A 196 9.04 14.61 11.88
C HIS A 196 10.16 15.01 12.85
N GLN A 197 9.84 15.77 13.90
CA GLN A 197 10.81 16.21 14.90
C GLN A 197 11.48 15.05 15.63
N ILE A 198 10.75 13.97 15.92
CA ILE A 198 11.33 12.77 16.52
C ILE A 198 12.29 12.10 15.54
N PHE A 199 11.88 11.90 14.28
CA PHE A 199 12.76 11.31 13.27
C PHE A 199 14.01 12.16 13.03
N GLU A 200 13.89 13.48 13.02
CA GLU A 200 15.02 14.40 12.82
C GLU A 200 16.06 14.29 13.94
N LYS A 201 15.61 14.11 15.19
CA LYS A 201 16.50 13.92 16.35
C LYS A 201 17.10 12.52 16.42
N ALA A 202 16.39 11.51 15.92
CA ALA A 202 16.73 10.10 16.14
C ALA A 202 17.49 9.45 14.98
N LEU A 203 17.42 10.02 13.77
CA LEU A 203 17.87 9.36 12.55
C LEU A 203 18.84 10.24 11.75
N PRO A 204 19.73 9.63 10.94
CA PRO A 204 20.56 10.37 9.99
C PRO A 204 19.71 11.21 9.02
N SER A 205 20.24 12.34 8.56
CA SER A 205 19.51 13.31 7.70
C SER A 205 19.06 12.76 6.35
N ASN A 206 19.64 11.64 5.89
CA ASN A 206 19.24 10.93 4.68
C ASN A 206 18.36 9.69 4.97
N HIS A 207 17.86 9.49 6.18
CA HIS A 207 17.08 8.30 6.49
C HIS A 207 15.70 8.33 5.79
N PRO A 208 15.24 7.23 5.14
CA PRO A 208 13.97 7.19 4.42
C PRO A 208 12.73 7.59 5.24
N HIS A 209 12.73 7.38 6.56
CA HIS A 209 11.63 7.83 7.43
C HIS A 209 11.47 9.36 7.46
N LEU A 210 12.55 10.13 7.34
CA LEU A 210 12.46 11.59 7.18
C LEU A 210 11.74 11.95 5.88
N ALA A 211 12.07 11.26 4.79
CA ALA A 211 11.37 11.44 3.52
C ALA A 211 9.88 11.10 3.64
N THR A 212 9.52 10.02 4.33
CA THR A 212 8.11 9.66 4.60
C THR A 212 7.38 10.76 5.38
N SER A 213 8.01 11.32 6.41
CA SER A 213 7.38 12.40 7.20
C SER A 213 7.12 13.66 6.38
N TYR A 214 8.09 14.11 5.57
CA TYR A 214 7.86 15.22 4.63
C TYR A 214 6.79 14.91 3.58
N ASN A 215 6.77 13.68 3.06
CA ASN A 215 5.73 13.27 2.11
C ASN A 215 4.32 13.33 2.74
N ASN A 216 4.18 12.96 4.01
CA ASN A 216 2.91 13.03 4.71
C ASN A 216 2.44 14.48 4.92
N ILE A 217 3.36 15.37 5.32
CA ILE A 217 3.09 16.82 5.47
C ILE A 217 2.70 17.44 4.11
N GLY A 218 3.45 17.16 3.05
CA GLY A 218 3.12 17.59 1.69
C GLY A 218 1.77 17.04 1.20
N GLY A 219 1.41 15.82 1.65
CA GLY A 219 0.09 15.23 1.50
C GLY A 219 -1.04 16.07 2.07
N VAL A 220 -0.86 16.59 3.29
CA VAL A 220 -1.86 17.45 3.94
C VAL A 220 -1.99 18.78 3.22
N TYR A 221 -0.88 19.46 2.91
CA TYR A 221 -0.92 20.73 2.17
C TYR A 221 -1.56 20.58 0.78
N LYS A 222 -1.30 19.48 0.08
CA LYS A 222 -1.98 19.17 -1.19
C LYS A 222 -3.50 19.05 -1.00
N ASN A 223 -3.95 18.39 0.06
CA ASN A 223 -5.38 18.24 0.36
C ASN A 223 -6.03 19.57 0.77
N MET A 224 -5.28 20.49 1.38
CA MET A 224 -5.71 21.86 1.68
C MET A 224 -5.74 22.77 0.44
N GLY A 225 -5.16 22.35 -0.69
CA GLY A 225 -5.01 23.18 -1.89
C GLY A 225 -3.79 24.11 -1.85
N ASP A 226 -2.95 24.07 -0.81
CA ASP A 226 -1.68 24.80 -0.76
C ASP A 226 -0.62 24.02 -1.56
N TYR A 227 -0.72 24.13 -2.88
CA TYR A 227 0.13 23.39 -3.80
C TYR A 227 1.60 23.83 -3.74
N SER A 228 1.88 25.09 -3.36
CA SER A 228 3.25 25.58 -3.21
C SER A 228 3.96 24.87 -2.06
N LYS A 229 3.34 24.84 -0.87
CA LYS A 229 3.92 24.09 0.26
C LYS A 229 3.95 22.60 -0.01
N ALA A 230 2.94 22.05 -0.67
CA ALA A 230 2.93 20.64 -1.05
C ALA A 230 4.17 20.28 -1.89
N LEU A 231 4.48 21.07 -2.92
CA LEU A 231 5.68 20.88 -3.75
C LEU A 231 6.96 21.00 -2.91
N GLU A 232 7.10 22.02 -2.08
CA GLU A 232 8.27 22.20 -1.21
C GLU A 232 8.56 20.94 -0.37
N PHE A 233 7.53 20.40 0.29
CA PHE A 233 7.66 19.21 1.13
C PHE A 233 7.89 17.93 0.33
N TYR A 234 7.20 17.75 -0.81
CA TYR A 234 7.46 16.59 -1.67
C TYR A 234 8.86 16.62 -2.30
N GLU A 235 9.39 17.78 -2.66
CA GLU A 235 10.76 17.91 -3.16
C GLU A 235 11.81 17.62 -2.08
N LYS A 236 11.59 18.08 -0.84
CA LYS A 236 12.43 17.69 0.31
C LYS A 236 12.43 16.18 0.51
N SER A 237 11.25 15.55 0.45
CA SER A 237 11.09 14.09 0.52
C SER A 237 11.85 13.39 -0.62
N HIS A 238 11.66 13.84 -1.86
CA HIS A 238 12.28 13.26 -3.04
C HIS A 238 13.81 13.30 -2.96
N LYS A 239 14.39 14.44 -2.57
CA LYS A 239 15.86 14.60 -2.40
C LYS A 239 16.45 13.63 -1.39
N ILE A 240 15.72 13.32 -0.32
CA ILE A 240 16.18 12.31 0.67
C ILE A 240 16.11 10.91 0.06
N TYR A 241 14.98 10.55 -0.57
CA TYR A 241 14.84 9.25 -1.23
C TYR A 241 15.90 9.03 -2.32
N GLU A 242 16.21 10.05 -3.12
CA GLU A 242 17.23 9.98 -4.18
C GLU A 242 18.62 9.68 -3.62
N LYS A 243 18.97 10.25 -2.46
CA LYS A 243 20.25 9.99 -1.79
C LYS A 243 20.29 8.65 -1.08
N ALA A 244 19.16 8.17 -0.57
CA ALA A 244 19.09 7.03 0.34
C ALA A 244 18.80 5.69 -0.34
N LEU A 245 18.20 5.71 -1.53
CA LEU A 245 17.61 4.52 -2.15
C LEU A 245 18.23 4.25 -3.53
N PRO A 246 18.22 2.98 -3.97
CA PRO A 246 18.59 2.63 -5.34
C PRO A 246 17.70 3.32 -6.38
N PRO A 247 18.20 3.62 -7.60
CA PRO A 247 17.48 4.42 -8.61
C PRO A 247 16.09 3.89 -9.02
N ASN A 248 15.87 2.58 -8.93
CA ASN A 248 14.59 1.95 -9.30
C ASN A 248 13.71 1.64 -8.08
N HIS A 249 13.98 2.21 -6.91
CA HIS A 249 13.21 1.91 -5.71
C HIS A 249 11.77 2.45 -5.80
N PRO A 250 10.72 1.68 -5.41
CA PRO A 250 9.33 2.10 -5.51
C PRO A 250 8.99 3.45 -4.85
N SER A 251 9.65 3.80 -3.75
CA SER A 251 9.47 5.10 -3.08
C SER A 251 9.84 6.30 -3.98
N LEU A 252 10.83 6.16 -4.87
CA LEU A 252 11.17 7.20 -5.84
C LEU A 252 10.03 7.40 -6.84
N ALA A 253 9.46 6.32 -7.36
CA ALA A 253 8.28 6.41 -8.22
C ALA A 253 7.12 7.11 -7.51
N THR A 254 6.83 6.73 -6.26
CA THR A 254 5.78 7.37 -5.47
C THR A 254 6.02 8.86 -5.27
N SER A 255 7.27 9.28 -4.99
CA SER A 255 7.60 10.70 -4.83
C SER A 255 7.38 11.51 -6.12
N TYR A 256 7.83 11.01 -7.28
CA TYR A 256 7.55 11.64 -8.57
C TYR A 256 6.05 11.70 -8.87
N ASN A 257 5.32 10.61 -8.61
CA ASN A 257 3.87 10.58 -8.79
C ASN A 257 3.15 11.62 -7.92
N ASN A 258 3.61 11.85 -6.68
CA ASN A 258 3.02 12.86 -5.81
C ASN A 258 3.27 14.27 -6.32
N ILE A 259 4.49 14.58 -6.77
CA ILE A 259 4.84 15.86 -7.40
C ILE A 259 4.00 16.10 -8.67
N GLY A 260 3.93 15.09 -9.56
CA GLY A 260 3.10 15.15 -10.76
C GLY A 260 1.62 15.37 -10.44
N GLY A 261 1.13 14.75 -9.36
CA GLY A 261 -0.23 14.98 -8.84
C GLY A 261 -0.50 16.41 -8.41
N VAL A 262 0.48 17.11 -7.83
CA VAL A 262 0.34 18.52 -7.48
C VAL A 262 0.27 19.39 -8.74
N TYR A 263 1.19 19.21 -9.69
CA TYR A 263 1.14 19.95 -10.97
C TYR A 263 -0.17 19.70 -11.74
N LYS A 264 -0.68 18.47 -11.73
CA LYS A 264 -1.98 18.14 -12.32
C LYS A 264 -3.13 18.89 -11.63
N ASN A 265 -3.09 19.03 -10.30
CA ASN A 265 -4.10 19.80 -9.56
C ASN A 265 -3.99 21.31 -9.82
N MET A 266 -2.81 21.82 -10.15
CA MET A 266 -2.58 23.20 -10.59
C MET A 266 -2.98 23.45 -12.05
N GLY A 267 -3.35 22.41 -12.81
CA GLY A 267 -3.62 22.51 -14.25
C GLY A 267 -2.37 22.51 -15.14
N ASP A 268 -1.16 22.41 -14.57
CA ASP A 268 0.08 22.24 -15.33
C ASP A 268 0.25 20.76 -15.73
N TYR A 269 -0.56 20.34 -16.70
CA TYR A 269 -0.56 18.97 -17.17
C TYR A 269 0.75 18.57 -17.88
N SER A 270 1.49 19.53 -18.45
CA SER A 270 2.77 19.26 -19.10
C SER A 270 3.84 18.86 -18.08
N LYS A 271 3.97 19.60 -16.96
CA LYS A 271 4.86 19.17 -15.87
C LYS A 271 4.35 17.90 -15.20
N ALA A 272 3.03 17.75 -15.04
CA ALA A 272 2.47 16.52 -14.48
C ALA A 272 2.91 15.28 -15.28
N LEU A 273 2.83 15.34 -16.62
CA LEU A 273 3.29 14.27 -17.50
C LEU A 273 4.77 13.95 -17.31
N GLU A 274 5.65 14.96 -17.27
CA GLU A 274 7.09 14.76 -17.05
C GLU A 274 7.36 13.92 -15.78
N PHE A 275 6.69 14.26 -14.68
CA PHE A 275 6.84 13.56 -13.42
C PHE A 275 6.17 12.17 -13.41
N TYR A 276 5.00 12.04 -14.02
CA TYR A 276 4.32 10.75 -14.13
C TYR A 276 5.10 9.76 -15.00
N GLU A 277 5.71 10.20 -16.09
CA GLU A 277 6.55 9.38 -16.96
C GLU A 277 7.83 8.90 -16.24
N LYS A 278 8.47 9.77 -15.44
CA LYS A 278 9.59 9.37 -14.57
C LYS A 278 9.17 8.29 -13.56
N SER A 279 7.99 8.45 -12.94
CA SER A 279 7.41 7.44 -12.03
C SER A 279 7.13 6.11 -12.74
N LEU A 280 6.51 6.16 -13.93
CA LEU A 280 6.20 4.98 -14.73
C LEU A 280 7.47 4.20 -15.07
N LYS A 281 8.51 4.88 -15.58
CA LYS A 281 9.78 4.26 -15.96
C LYS A 281 10.45 3.50 -14.81
N ILE A 282 10.35 4.01 -13.58
CA ILE A 282 10.84 3.30 -12.39
C ILE A 282 10.01 2.05 -12.13
N ARG A 283 8.67 2.16 -12.17
CA ARG A 283 7.76 1.04 -11.93
C ARG A 283 7.90 -0.06 -12.97
N GLU A 284 8.08 0.27 -14.25
CA GLU A 284 8.28 -0.70 -15.34
C GLU A 284 9.55 -1.53 -15.14
N LYS A 285 10.60 -0.93 -14.54
CA LYS A 285 11.84 -1.65 -14.21
C LYS A 285 11.74 -2.50 -12.95
N ALA A 286 10.88 -2.10 -12.00
CA ALA A 286 10.82 -2.70 -10.67
C ALA A 286 9.71 -3.75 -10.52
N LEU A 287 8.70 -3.74 -11.39
CA LEU A 287 7.47 -4.52 -11.23
C LEU A 287 7.19 -5.40 -12.46
N PRO A 288 6.49 -6.53 -12.30
CA PRO A 288 6.06 -7.33 -13.43
C PRO A 288 5.05 -6.55 -14.31
N PRO A 289 4.96 -6.86 -15.61
CA PRO A 289 4.16 -6.06 -16.57
C PRO A 289 2.66 -5.93 -16.25
N ASN A 290 2.09 -6.90 -15.53
CA ASN A 290 0.68 -6.94 -15.12
C ASN A 290 0.45 -6.41 -13.69
N HIS A 291 1.44 -5.77 -13.06
CA HIS A 291 1.27 -5.26 -11.71
C HIS A 291 0.28 -4.08 -11.66
N PRO A 292 -0.73 -4.07 -10.77
CA PRO A 292 -1.74 -3.00 -10.69
C PRO A 292 -1.17 -1.57 -10.53
N SER A 293 0.01 -1.41 -9.92
CA SER A 293 0.67 -0.09 -9.83
C SER A 293 1.11 0.48 -11.17
N LEU A 294 1.35 -0.34 -12.19
CA LEU A 294 1.58 0.13 -13.57
C LEU A 294 0.28 0.71 -14.13
N ALA A 295 -0.85 0.03 -13.95
CA ALA A 295 -2.16 0.55 -14.35
C ALA A 295 -2.48 1.90 -13.70
N THR A 296 -2.17 2.08 -12.41
CA THR A 296 -2.32 3.38 -11.74
C THR A 296 -1.46 4.47 -12.40
N SER A 297 -0.24 4.14 -12.82
CA SER A 297 0.66 5.09 -13.50
C SER A 297 0.13 5.51 -14.86
N TYR A 298 -0.29 4.52 -15.68
CA TYR A 298 -0.92 4.78 -16.97
C TYR A 298 -2.21 5.59 -16.82
N ASN A 299 -3.03 5.29 -15.81
CA ASN A 299 -4.23 6.07 -15.53
C ASN A 299 -3.92 7.54 -15.23
N ASN A 300 -2.89 7.81 -14.41
CA ASN A 300 -2.50 9.20 -14.09
C ASN A 300 -1.98 9.97 -15.32
N ILE A 301 -1.25 9.29 -16.20
CA ILE A 301 -0.81 9.85 -17.49
C ILE A 301 -2.03 10.12 -18.39
N GLY A 302 -2.97 9.18 -18.49
CA GLY A 302 -4.22 9.35 -19.22
C GLY A 302 -5.06 10.53 -18.70
N MET A 303 -5.12 10.72 -17.38
CA MET A 303 -5.76 11.89 -16.77
C MET A 303 -5.09 13.20 -17.16
N ALA A 304 -3.76 13.25 -17.19
CA ALA A 304 -3.04 14.45 -17.60
C ALA A 304 -3.25 14.77 -19.09
N TYR A 305 -3.22 13.77 -19.98
CA TYR A 305 -3.56 13.97 -21.40
C TYR A 305 -5.00 14.43 -21.61
N SER A 306 -5.96 13.83 -20.88
CA SER A 306 -7.37 14.24 -20.93
C SER A 306 -7.54 15.70 -20.50
N GLY A 307 -6.83 16.13 -19.44
CA GLY A 307 -6.81 17.52 -18.99
C GLY A 307 -6.23 18.49 -20.01
N LYS A 308 -5.29 18.05 -20.86
CA LYS A 308 -4.78 18.83 -22.01
C LYS A 308 -5.74 18.87 -23.20
N GLY A 309 -6.81 18.07 -23.18
CA GLY A 309 -7.70 17.87 -24.34
C GLY A 309 -7.16 16.88 -25.38
N ASP A 310 -6.05 16.19 -25.13
CA ASP A 310 -5.54 15.13 -26.01
C ASP A 310 -6.23 13.81 -25.67
N TYR A 311 -7.50 13.71 -26.08
CA TYR A 311 -8.36 12.57 -25.79
C TYR A 311 -7.89 11.28 -26.45
N SER A 312 -7.19 11.36 -27.59
CA SER A 312 -6.65 10.18 -28.27
C SER A 312 -5.54 9.53 -27.45
N LYS A 313 -4.57 10.32 -26.95
CA LYS A 313 -3.54 9.77 -26.05
C LYS A 313 -4.12 9.36 -24.71
N ALA A 314 -5.06 10.13 -24.17
CA ALA A 314 -5.73 9.75 -22.93
C ALA A 314 -6.36 8.36 -23.03
N LEU A 315 -7.06 8.07 -24.13
CA LEU A 315 -7.67 6.78 -24.38
C LEU A 315 -6.64 5.65 -24.46
N GLU A 316 -5.53 5.83 -25.19
CA GLU A 316 -4.45 4.85 -25.28
C GLU A 316 -3.93 4.43 -23.88
N PHE A 317 -3.68 5.43 -23.03
CA PHE A 317 -3.19 5.18 -21.68
C PHE A 317 -4.23 4.56 -20.75
N TYR A 318 -5.50 4.97 -20.86
CA TYR A 318 -6.58 4.35 -20.09
C TYR A 318 -6.85 2.91 -20.52
N GLU A 319 -6.77 2.58 -21.81
CA GLU A 319 -6.92 1.21 -22.30
C GLU A 319 -5.77 0.31 -21.81
N LYS A 320 -4.52 0.80 -21.80
CA LYS A 320 -3.39 0.09 -21.16
C LYS A 320 -3.63 -0.17 -19.68
N ALA A 321 -4.11 0.83 -18.94
CA ALA A 321 -4.45 0.67 -17.52
C ALA A 321 -5.59 -0.34 -17.31
N HIS A 322 -6.63 -0.26 -18.14
CA HIS A 322 -7.79 -1.14 -18.07
C HIS A 322 -7.40 -2.60 -18.30
N LYS A 323 -6.59 -2.89 -19.32
CA LYS A 323 -6.11 -4.24 -19.62
C LYS A 323 -5.37 -4.85 -18.43
N ILE A 324 -4.47 -4.10 -17.80
CA ILE A 324 -3.74 -4.59 -16.61
C ILE A 324 -4.71 -4.85 -15.45
N TYR A 325 -5.67 -3.95 -15.20
CA TYR A 325 -6.67 -4.18 -14.15
C TYR A 325 -7.55 -5.41 -14.44
N GLU A 326 -7.93 -5.64 -15.69
CA GLU A 326 -8.72 -6.80 -16.09
C GLU A 326 -7.96 -8.12 -15.90
N GLU A 327 -6.67 -8.14 -16.20
CA GLU A 327 -5.81 -9.32 -16.00
C GLU A 327 -5.47 -9.57 -14.52
N ALA A 328 -5.33 -8.51 -13.71
CA ALA A 328 -4.77 -8.61 -12.36
C ALA A 328 -5.81 -8.60 -11.22
N LEU A 329 -7.06 -8.20 -11.48
CA LEU A 329 -8.06 -7.97 -10.43
C LEU A 329 -9.34 -8.79 -10.64
N PRO A 330 -10.08 -9.10 -9.57
CA PRO A 330 -11.39 -9.75 -9.68
C PRO A 330 -12.38 -8.90 -10.51
N PRO A 331 -13.36 -9.53 -11.21
CA PRO A 331 -14.24 -8.83 -12.17
C PRO A 331 -15.05 -7.63 -11.64
N ASN A 332 -15.31 -7.57 -10.33
CA ASN A 332 -16.05 -6.47 -9.71
C ASN A 332 -15.14 -5.52 -8.91
N HIS A 333 -13.82 -5.56 -9.09
CA HIS A 333 -12.92 -4.70 -8.32
C HIS A 333 -13.18 -3.20 -8.62
N PRO A 334 -13.22 -2.31 -7.61
CA PRO A 334 -13.51 -0.88 -7.83
C PRO A 334 -12.62 -0.17 -8.86
N SER A 335 -11.34 -0.55 -8.97
CA SER A 335 -10.43 -0.03 -9.99
C SER A 335 -10.91 -0.28 -11.43
N LEU A 336 -11.60 -1.40 -11.69
CA LEU A 336 -12.20 -1.66 -13.00
C LEU A 336 -13.30 -0.65 -13.30
N ALA A 337 -14.16 -0.36 -12.32
CA ALA A 337 -15.20 0.67 -12.48
C ALA A 337 -14.61 2.06 -12.78
N ILE A 338 -13.51 2.43 -12.11
CA ILE A 338 -12.80 3.69 -12.38
C ILE A 338 -12.27 3.71 -13.81
N SER A 339 -11.61 2.63 -14.26
CA SER A 339 -11.07 2.57 -15.62
C SER A 339 -12.16 2.64 -16.70
N TYR A 340 -13.28 1.91 -16.52
CA TYR A 340 -14.46 2.02 -17.39
C TYR A 340 -15.01 3.45 -17.41
N GLY A 341 -15.13 4.10 -16.25
CA GLY A 341 -15.61 5.47 -16.13
C GLY A 341 -14.73 6.49 -16.85
N ASN A 342 -13.40 6.35 -16.72
CA ASN A 342 -12.43 7.24 -17.37
C ASN A 342 -12.48 7.09 -18.90
N ILE A 343 -12.56 5.85 -19.41
CA ILE A 343 -12.70 5.59 -20.85
C ILE A 343 -14.03 6.14 -21.37
N GLY A 344 -15.13 5.93 -20.63
CA GLY A 344 -16.45 6.45 -21.00
C GLY A 344 -16.48 7.98 -21.06
N GLU A 345 -15.83 8.66 -20.10
CA GLU A 345 -15.69 10.12 -20.09
C GLU A 345 -14.89 10.63 -21.29
N VAL A 346 -13.80 9.96 -21.67
CA VAL A 346 -13.03 10.32 -22.86
C VAL A 346 -13.86 10.16 -24.14
N TYR A 347 -14.60 9.04 -24.28
CA TYR A 347 -15.49 8.87 -25.44
C TYR A 347 -16.59 9.93 -25.51
N ASN A 348 -17.14 10.34 -24.36
CA ASN A 348 -18.11 11.44 -24.30
C ASN A 348 -17.49 12.74 -24.82
N ASN A 349 -16.27 13.09 -24.38
CA ASN A 349 -15.58 14.30 -24.83
C ASN A 349 -15.21 14.27 -26.32
N MET A 350 -15.03 13.06 -26.88
CA MET A 350 -14.83 12.86 -28.33
C MET A 350 -16.14 12.85 -29.14
N GLY A 351 -17.31 13.00 -28.50
CA GLY A 351 -18.61 12.94 -29.17
C GLY A 351 -19.09 11.53 -29.53
N ASN A 352 -18.40 10.47 -29.07
CA ASN A 352 -18.82 9.09 -29.29
C ASN A 352 -19.74 8.62 -28.16
N TYR A 353 -20.96 9.16 -28.15
CA TYR A 353 -21.93 8.96 -27.07
C TYR A 353 -22.36 7.50 -26.89
N SER A 354 -22.43 6.72 -27.99
CA SER A 354 -22.77 5.30 -27.92
C SER A 354 -21.71 4.50 -27.13
N LYS A 355 -20.42 4.68 -27.45
CA LYS A 355 -19.34 4.05 -26.67
C LYS A 355 -19.30 4.60 -25.24
N ALA A 356 -19.45 5.91 -25.06
CA ALA A 356 -19.48 6.52 -23.74
C ALA A 356 -20.52 5.88 -22.82
N LEU A 357 -21.75 5.70 -23.30
CA LEU A 357 -22.82 5.03 -22.55
C LEU A 357 -22.44 3.59 -22.19
N SER A 358 -21.96 2.81 -23.15
CA SER A 358 -21.58 1.41 -22.91
C SER A 358 -20.53 1.28 -21.80
N PHE A 359 -19.49 2.12 -21.82
CA PHE A 359 -18.44 2.11 -20.80
C PHE A 359 -18.94 2.61 -19.43
N LEU A 360 -19.74 3.68 -19.39
CA LEU A 360 -20.31 4.21 -18.14
C LEU A 360 -21.31 3.23 -17.50
N GLU A 361 -22.10 2.50 -18.28
CA GLU A 361 -23.01 1.47 -17.78
C GLU A 361 -22.27 0.28 -17.16
N LYS A 362 -21.14 -0.15 -17.75
CA LYS A 362 -20.25 -1.14 -17.13
C LYS A 362 -19.66 -0.64 -15.81
N ALA A 363 -19.21 0.61 -15.76
CA ALA A 363 -18.73 1.22 -14.52
C ALA A 363 -19.81 1.23 -13.42
N LEU A 364 -21.04 1.65 -13.77
CA LEU A 364 -22.17 1.69 -12.86
C LEU A 364 -22.54 0.30 -12.33
N THR A 365 -22.51 -0.71 -13.20
CA THR A 365 -22.81 -2.11 -12.83
C THR A 365 -21.87 -2.62 -11.74
N ILE A 366 -20.57 -2.33 -11.87
CA ILE A 366 -19.57 -2.74 -10.85
C ILE A 366 -19.79 -1.94 -9.56
N GLN A 367 -20.03 -0.63 -9.65
CA GLN A 367 -20.26 0.22 -8.49
C GLN A 367 -21.50 -0.21 -7.70
N GLN A 368 -22.60 -0.54 -8.36
CA GLN A 368 -23.84 -1.01 -7.72
C GLN A 368 -23.66 -2.35 -6.98
N LYS A 369 -22.75 -3.20 -7.44
CA LYS A 369 -22.43 -4.48 -6.78
C LYS A 369 -21.51 -4.32 -5.56
N THR A 370 -20.73 -3.24 -5.50
CA THR A 370 -19.62 -3.10 -4.53
C THR A 370 -19.80 -1.96 -3.53
N LEU A 371 -20.65 -0.98 -3.83
CA LEU A 371 -20.84 0.21 -3.03
C LEU A 371 -22.30 0.32 -2.57
N PRO A 372 -22.55 0.94 -1.39
CA PRO A 372 -23.92 1.20 -0.96
C PRO A 372 -24.63 2.14 -1.97
N PRO A 373 -25.95 2.01 -2.20
CA PRO A 373 -26.67 2.79 -3.21
C PRO A 373 -26.53 4.32 -3.07
N SER A 374 -26.27 4.81 -1.86
CA SER A 374 -26.08 6.23 -1.56
C SER A 374 -24.67 6.76 -1.90
N HIS A 375 -23.73 5.89 -2.33
CA HIS A 375 -22.34 6.24 -2.53
C HIS A 375 -22.15 7.34 -3.60
N PRO A 376 -21.33 8.38 -3.35
CA PRO A 376 -21.13 9.49 -4.29
C PRO A 376 -20.72 9.07 -5.71
N HIS A 377 -19.85 8.07 -5.84
CA HIS A 377 -19.45 7.54 -7.15
C HIS A 377 -20.62 6.99 -7.99
N ILE A 378 -21.61 6.31 -7.38
CA ILE A 378 -22.80 5.84 -8.12
C ILE A 378 -23.59 7.04 -8.64
N LYS A 379 -23.83 8.04 -7.78
CA LYS A 379 -24.56 9.26 -8.16
C LYS A 379 -23.87 10.01 -9.30
N GLU A 380 -22.56 10.12 -9.23
CA GLU A 380 -21.75 10.77 -10.26
C GLU A 380 -21.80 10.02 -11.59
N THR A 381 -21.65 8.70 -11.58
CA THR A 381 -21.76 7.88 -12.81
C THR A 381 -23.15 8.00 -13.45
N ILE A 382 -24.23 7.96 -12.65
CA ILE A 382 -25.60 8.17 -13.14
C ILE A 382 -25.76 9.56 -13.76
N ARG A 383 -25.20 10.60 -13.12
CA ARG A 383 -25.22 11.96 -13.65
C ARG A 383 -24.53 12.03 -15.02
N ARG A 384 -23.36 11.40 -15.15
CA ARG A 384 -22.62 11.30 -16.41
C ARG A 384 -23.43 10.59 -17.49
N ILE A 385 -24.03 9.44 -17.20
CA ILE A 385 -24.90 8.71 -18.13
C ILE A 385 -26.07 9.59 -18.59
N ASN A 386 -26.75 10.26 -17.66
CA ASN A 386 -27.88 11.13 -17.99
C ASN A 386 -27.47 12.33 -18.86
N ASN A 387 -26.27 12.87 -18.67
CA ASN A 387 -25.75 13.94 -19.52
C ASN A 387 -25.49 13.43 -20.94
N VAL A 388 -24.92 12.24 -21.10
CA VAL A 388 -24.68 11.64 -22.42
C VAL A 388 -26.01 11.36 -23.14
N LYS A 389 -27.06 10.91 -22.43
CA LYS A 389 -28.38 10.63 -23.03
C LYS A 389 -29.15 11.87 -23.48
N LYS A 390 -28.74 13.08 -23.06
CA LYS A 390 -29.40 14.34 -23.42
C LYS A 390 -28.88 14.95 -24.72
N VAL A 391 -27.74 14.46 -25.22
CA VAL A 391 -27.11 14.86 -26.48
C VAL A 391 -27.45 13.83 -27.53
#